data_AF-A0A2G6VQC7-F1
#
_entry.id   AF-A0A2G6VQC7-F1
#
_cell.length_a   1.000
_cell.length_b   1.000
_cell.length_c   1.000
_cell.angle_alpha   90.00
_cell.angle_beta   90.00
_cell.angle_gamma   90.00
#
_symmetry.space_group_name_H-M   'P 1'
#
loop_
_entity.id
_entity.type
_entity.pdbx_description
1 polymer ?
#
loop_
_entity_poly.entity_id
_entity_poly.type
_entity_poly.pdbx_seq_one_letter_code
_entity_poly.pdbx_strand_id
1 'polypeptide(L)' 'MRNKNRIKPIIEKLENLWLSNPDFRLGQLIMCIIKPEQSNPKIFYLEDEEFLTKLNELEKRWNEIKEQEDE' A
#
# COMPACT_ATOMS: atom_id res chain seq x y z
N MET A 1 9.39 -3.56 18.38
CA MET A 1 9.24 -2.64 17.22
C MET A 1 9.96 -3.23 16.01
N ARG A 2 9.37 -3.18 14.81
CA ARG A 2 10.01 -3.68 13.57
C ARG A 2 11.12 -2.72 13.10
N ASN A 3 12.18 -3.23 12.46
CA ASN A 3 13.26 -2.40 11.91
C ASN A 3 12.75 -1.50 10.77
N LYS A 4 12.91 -0.17 10.89
CA LYS A 4 12.47 0.80 9.87
C LYS A 4 13.30 0.75 8.60
N ASN A 5 14.57 0.34 8.67
CA ASN A 5 15.50 0.31 7.53
C ASN A 5 15.09 -0.69 6.44
N ARG A 6 14.20 -1.63 6.74
CA ARG A 6 13.66 -2.58 5.75
C ARG A 6 12.68 -1.94 4.77
N ILE A 7 12.11 -0.78 5.09
CA ILE A 7 10.99 -0.19 4.34
C ILE A 7 11.48 0.36 3.00
N LYS A 8 12.49 1.23 3.02
CA LYS A 8 12.94 1.97 1.82
C LYS A 8 13.36 1.04 0.66
N PRO A 9 14.18 0.00 0.88
CA PRO A 9 14.57 -0.91 -0.21
C PRO A 9 13.39 -1.65 -0.87
N ILE A 10 12.36 -1.99 -0.09
CA ILE A 10 11.15 -2.66 -0.62
C ILE A 10 10.36 -1.70 -1.49
N ILE A 11 10.16 -0.46 -1.03
CA ILE A 11 9.43 0.56 -1.79
C ILE A 11 10.15 0.90 -3.09
N GLU A 12 11.47 1.10 -3.07
CA GLU A 12 12.25 1.38 -4.29
C GLU A 12 12.15 0.24 -5.30
N LYS A 13 12.18 -1.02 -4.85
CA LYS A 13 12.04 -2.16 -5.76
C LYS A 13 10.64 -2.25 -6.36
N LEU A 14 9.62 -1.99 -5.55
CA LEU A 14 8.22 -1.97 -5.98
C LEU A 14 7.96 -0.84 -6.98
N GLU A 15 8.45 0.36 -6.70
CA GLU A 15 8.38 1.54 -7.57
C GLU A 15 9.00 1.24 -8.94
N ASN A 16 10.24 0.75 -8.97
CA ASN A 16 10.90 0.39 -10.23
C ASN A 16 10.15 -0.68 -11.03
N LEU A 17 9.59 -1.69 -10.35
CA LEU A 17 8.78 -2.73 -10.99
C LEU A 17 7.50 -2.15 -11.59
N TRP A 18 6.84 -1.26 -10.86
CA TRP A 18 5.59 -0.64 -11.28
C TRP A 18 5.79 0.33 -12.44
N LEU A 19 6.82 1.19 -12.39
CA LEU A 19 7.21 2.06 -13.49
C LEU A 19 7.51 1.30 -14.79
N SER A 20 8.01 0.06 -14.67
CA SER A 20 8.28 -0.81 -15.82
C SER A 20 7.01 -1.50 -16.36
N ASN A 21 5.89 -1.47 -15.64
CA ASN A 21 4.64 -2.16 -16.00
C ASN A 21 3.42 -1.27 -15.63
N PRO A 22 3.23 -0.13 -16.30
CA PRO A 22 2.24 0.88 -15.92
C PRO A 22 0.78 0.44 -16.12
N ASP A 23 0.54 -0.63 -16.87
CA ASP A 23 -0.82 -1.17 -17.08
C ASP A 23 -1.40 -1.81 -15.82
N PHE A 24 -0.54 -2.24 -14.90
CA PHE A 24 -1.00 -2.77 -13.61
C PHE A 24 -1.28 -1.63 -12.63
N ARG A 25 -2.35 -1.80 -11.87
CA ARG A 25 -2.59 -1.06 -10.64
C ARG A 25 -1.83 -1.67 -9.47
N LEU A 26 -1.58 -0.88 -8.43
CA LEU A 26 -0.80 -1.34 -7.27
C LEU A 26 -1.37 -2.62 -6.64
N GLY A 27 -2.70 -2.69 -6.50
CA GLY A 27 -3.37 -3.86 -5.95
C GLY A 27 -3.15 -5.13 -6.78
N GLN A 28 -3.13 -5.01 -8.10
CA GLN A 28 -2.85 -6.13 -9.01
C GLN A 28 -1.39 -6.58 -8.89
N LEU A 29 -0.42 -5.64 -8.84
CA LEU A 29 0.98 -5.97 -8.62
C LEU A 29 1.20 -6.72 -7.31
N ILE A 30 0.56 -6.29 -6.22
CA ILE A 30 0.63 -6.98 -4.93
C ILE A 30 0.07 -8.40 -5.05
N MET A 31 -1.05 -8.60 -5.73
CA MET A 31 -1.60 -9.94 -5.97
C MET A 31 -0.65 -10.82 -6.80
N CYS A 32 0.05 -10.26 -7.79
CA CYS A 32 1.08 -10.96 -8.56
C CYS A 32 2.31 -11.36 -7.73
N ILE A 33 2.68 -10.56 -6.72
CA ILE A 33 3.80 -10.83 -5.80
C ILE A 33 3.41 -11.91 -4.78
N ILE A 34 2.25 -11.74 -4.13
CA ILE A 34 1.82 -12.59 -3.03
C ILE A 34 1.32 -13.95 -3.54
N LYS A 35 0.68 -13.98 -4.72
CA LYS A 35 0.01 -15.17 -5.29
C LYS A 35 -0.77 -15.95 -4.24
N PRO A 36 -1.74 -15.30 -3.56
CA PRO A 36 -2.46 -15.94 -2.48
C PRO A 36 -3.25 -17.14 -3.01
N GLU A 37 -3.44 -18.15 -2.17
CA GLU A 37 -4.23 -19.35 -2.50
C GLU A 37 -5.68 -19.00 -2.87
N GLN A 38 -6.21 -17.90 -2.31
CA GLN A 38 -7.52 -17.36 -2.63
C GLN A 38 -7.39 -15.94 -3.17
N SER A 39 -8.11 -15.65 -4.26
CA SER A 39 -8.17 -14.30 -4.82
C SER A 39 -8.85 -13.33 -3.86
N ASN A 40 -8.36 -12.09 -3.81
CA ASN A 40 -9.00 -10.99 -3.10
C ASN A 40 -9.43 -9.91 -4.11
N PRO A 41 -10.68 -9.98 -4.62
CA PRO A 41 -11.18 -9.05 -5.62
C PRO A 41 -11.10 -7.59 -5.18
N LYS A 42 -11.28 -7.30 -3.87
CA LYS A 42 -11.24 -5.93 -3.36
C LYS A 42 -9.89 -5.28 -3.53
N ILE A 43 -8.80 -6.05 -3.40
CA ILE A 43 -7.44 -5.56 -3.64
C ILE A 43 -7.16 -5.53 -5.14
N PHE A 44 -7.55 -6.60 -5.86
CA PHE A 44 -7.26 -6.72 -7.29
C PHE A 44 -7.91 -5.63 -8.14
N TYR A 45 -9.15 -5.23 -7.82
CA TYR A 45 -9.90 -4.21 -8.56
C TYR A 45 -9.77 -2.80 -7.98
N LEU A 46 -8.97 -2.60 -6.94
CA LEU A 46 -8.73 -1.28 -6.37
C LEU A 46 -7.98 -0.39 -7.38
N GLU A 47 -8.53 0.77 -7.67
CA GLU A 47 -7.93 1.78 -8.54
C GLU A 47 -6.88 2.61 -7.76
N ASP A 48 -5.86 3.13 -8.44
CA ASP A 48 -4.75 3.80 -7.75
C ASP A 48 -5.18 5.13 -7.09
N GLU A 49 -6.10 5.86 -7.70
CA GLU A 49 -6.70 7.07 -7.09
C GLU A 49 -7.52 6.73 -5.84
N GLU A 50 -8.24 5.61 -5.86
CA GLU A 50 -8.96 5.12 -4.69
C GLU A 50 -7.98 4.65 -3.61
N PHE A 51 -6.88 4.00 -4.00
CA PHE A 51 -5.80 3.61 -3.10
C PHE A 51 -5.21 4.82 -2.39
N LEU A 52 -4.86 5.88 -3.15
CA LEU A 52 -4.30 7.12 -2.61
C LEU A 52 -5.27 7.81 -1.65
N THR A 53 -6.56 7.84 -1.99
CA THR A 53 -7.60 8.38 -1.11
C THR A 53 -7.63 7.63 0.22
N LYS A 54 -7.65 6.29 0.19
CA LYS A 54 -7.65 5.46 1.40
C LYS A 54 -6.37 5.62 2.23
N LEU A 55 -5.21 5.82 1.60
CA LEU A 55 -3.97 6.12 2.32
C LEU A 55 -4.10 7.41 3.12
N ASN A 56 -4.59 8.48 2.49
CA ASN A 56 -4.75 9.79 3.13
C ASN A 56 -5.75 9.73 4.29
N GLU A 57 -6.88 9.03 4.10
CA GLU A 57 -7.87 8.80 5.17
C GLU A 57 -7.26 8.05 6.36
N LEU A 58 -6.45 7.02 6.08
CA LEU A 58 -5.81 6.22 7.12
C LEU A 58 -4.75 7.04 7.88
N GLU A 59 -3.94 7.81 7.17
CA GLU A 59 -2.95 8.72 7.77
C GLU A 59 -3.62 9.74 8.69
N LYS A 60 -4.69 10.40 8.20
CA LYS A 60 -5.47 11.35 8.99
C LYS A 60 -5.98 10.71 10.29
N ARG A 61 -6.62 9.55 10.19
CA ARG A 61 -7.14 8.81 11.34
C ARG A 61 -6.05 8.45 12.35
N TRP A 62 -4.86 8.07 11.89
CA TRP A 62 -3.75 7.75 12.78
C TRP A 62 -3.17 8.97 13.48
N ASN A 63 -3.20 10.13 12.86
CA ASN A 63 -2.77 11.37 13.50
C ASN A 63 -3.78 11.81 14.57
N GLU A 64 -5.09 11.74 14.27
CA GLU A 64 -6.16 12.02 15.24
C GLU A 64 -6.07 11.12 16.48
N ILE A 65 -5.76 9.83 16.31
CA ILE A 65 -5.60 8.90 17.43
C ILE A 65 -4.41 9.28 18.32
N LYS A 66 -3.28 9.67 17.72
CA LYS A 66 -2.09 10.06 18.50
C LYS A 66 -2.33 11.34 19.29
N GLU A 67 -2.99 12.32 18.68
CA GLU A 67 -3.35 13.58 19.35
C GLU A 67 -4.26 13.34 20.57
N GLN A 68 -5.17 12.35 20.51
CA GLN A 68 -6.02 11.96 21.64
C GLN A 68 -5.30 11.13 22.72
N GLU A 69 -4.19 10.48 22.39
CA GLU A 69 -3.36 9.73 23.37
C GLU A 69 -2.35 10.64 24.10
N ASP A 70 -2.05 11.81 23.53
CA ASP A 70 -1.13 12.82 24.07
C ASP A 70 -1.83 13.91 24.92
N GLU A 71 -3.18 13.92 24.98
CA GLU A 71 -4.04 14.76 25.86
C GLU A 71 -4.47 14.03 27.15
#